data_AF-A0A7Z9M1T0-F1
#
_entry.id   AF-A0A7Z9M1T0-F1
#
_cell.length_a   1.000
_cell.length_b   1.000
_cell.length_c   1.000
_cell.angle_alpha   90.00
_cell.angle_beta   90.00
_cell.angle_gamma   90.00
#
_symmetry.space_group_name_H-M   'P 1'
#
loop_
_entity.id
_entity.type
_entity.pdbx_description
1 polymer ?
#
loop_
_entity_poly.entity_id
_entity_poly.type
_entity_poly.pdbx_seq_one_letter_code
_entity_poly.pdbx_strand_id
1 'polypeptide(L)'
;PAYTWTWQSDVTGAFESIAWGMGTAARQPDSEQHVRATAQHADGQWKVLFVRPLDTGGAEDLALTAGQAVPMAFQAWDGDNGESGSQGAVSTWYFLVLGQPTPVAVYVAPPVALALTLLFGLLVVRQAQVGSGMWREPDAAARAKRAAKRKQWAGIGVGVIWLGMAFGSYQNSRAGWEAGYADLGFWWAIIGGLLAIAGLGALIGTWIHTRTSK
;
A
#
# COMPACT_ATOMS: atom_id res chain seq x y z
N PRO A 1 2.24 -27.74 -1.67
CA PRO A 1 3.51 -28.43 -1.38
C PRO A 1 4.21 -27.73 -0.19
N ALA A 2 5.18 -28.38 0.42
CA ALA A 2 6.11 -27.79 1.39
C ALA A 2 7.50 -27.70 0.76
N TYR A 3 8.16 -26.57 0.97
CA TYR A 3 9.53 -26.31 0.54
C TYR A 3 10.44 -26.51 1.73
N THR A 4 11.44 -27.38 1.59
CA THR A 4 12.32 -27.73 2.70
C THR A 4 13.75 -27.40 2.37
N TRP A 5 14.44 -26.77 3.32
CA TRP A 5 15.88 -26.62 3.31
C TRP A 5 16.46 -27.56 4.34
N THR A 6 17.33 -28.46 3.90
CA THR A 6 17.88 -29.51 4.76
C THR A 6 19.39 -29.37 4.82
N TRP A 7 19.92 -29.42 6.05
CA TRP A 7 21.34 -29.53 6.34
C TRP A 7 21.54 -30.74 7.26
N GLN A 8 22.64 -31.46 7.04
CA GLN A 8 23.06 -32.59 7.88
C GLN A 8 24.56 -32.44 8.18
N SER A 9 25.00 -32.92 9.33
CA SER A 9 26.40 -32.76 9.78
C SER A 9 27.39 -33.62 8.99
N ASP A 10 26.93 -34.70 8.36
CA ASP A 10 27.70 -35.64 7.56
C ASP A 10 27.62 -35.37 6.05
N VAL A 11 26.76 -34.46 5.61
CA VAL A 11 26.61 -34.03 4.22
C VAL A 11 27.25 -32.66 4.02
N THR A 12 27.96 -32.50 2.89
CA THR A 12 28.53 -31.20 2.54
C THR A 12 27.42 -30.23 2.11
N GLY A 13 27.24 -29.16 2.87
CA GLY A 13 26.31 -28.07 2.53
C GLY A 13 24.86 -28.37 2.88
N ALA A 14 23.94 -27.61 2.26
CA ALA A 14 22.51 -27.80 2.39
C ALA A 14 21.87 -28.04 1.02
N PHE A 15 20.67 -28.58 1.02
CA PHE A 15 19.91 -28.82 -0.20
C PHE A 15 18.43 -28.51 -0.03
N GLU A 16 17.79 -28.22 -1.15
CA GLU A 16 16.37 -27.91 -1.31
C GLU A 16 15.62 -29.13 -1.83
N SER A 17 14.44 -29.33 -1.26
CA SER A 17 13.50 -30.37 -1.69
C SER A 17 12.07 -29.83 -1.68
N ILE A 18 11.21 -30.48 -2.46
CA ILE A 18 9.76 -30.22 -2.48
C ILE A 18 9.04 -31.47 -1.98
N ALA A 19 8.13 -31.29 -1.02
CA ALA A 19 7.29 -32.35 -0.47
C ALA A 19 5.80 -32.06 -0.71
N TRP A 20 5.03 -33.11 -0.99
CA TRP A 20 3.57 -33.05 -1.14
C TRP A 20 2.84 -33.72 0.03
N GLY A 21 3.59 -34.13 1.04
CA GLY A 21 3.15 -34.90 2.19
C GLY A 21 4.34 -35.56 2.88
N MET A 22 4.08 -36.22 4.01
CA MET A 22 5.12 -36.90 4.77
C MET A 22 5.79 -38.00 3.94
N GLY A 23 7.12 -38.06 3.93
CA GLY A 23 7.90 -39.05 3.17
C GLY A 23 7.98 -38.83 1.66
N THR A 24 7.42 -37.74 1.14
CA THR A 24 7.41 -37.43 -0.32
C THR A 24 8.43 -36.37 -0.73
N ALA A 25 9.31 -35.96 0.19
CA ALA A 25 10.31 -34.94 -0.09
C ALA A 25 11.26 -35.41 -1.19
N ALA A 26 11.23 -34.72 -2.33
CA ALA A 26 12.09 -34.96 -3.47
C ALA A 26 13.10 -33.82 -3.60
N ARG A 27 14.40 -34.16 -3.60
CA ARG A 27 15.47 -33.19 -3.80
C ARG A 27 15.33 -32.53 -5.17
N GLN A 28 15.45 -31.21 -5.21
CA GLN A 28 15.43 -30.49 -6.47
C GLN A 28 16.70 -30.77 -7.31
N PRO A 29 16.64 -30.63 -8.65
CA PRO A 29 17.81 -30.76 -9.52
C PRO A 29 18.94 -29.81 -9.10
N ASP A 30 20.20 -30.18 -9.36
CA ASP A 30 21.37 -29.37 -8.96
C ASP A 30 21.35 -27.94 -9.52
N SER A 31 20.71 -27.72 -10.68
CA SER A 31 20.53 -26.39 -11.28
C SER A 31 19.56 -25.49 -10.53
N GLU A 32 18.72 -26.06 -9.67
CA GLU A 32 17.68 -25.37 -8.88
C GLU A 32 18.08 -25.30 -7.39
N GLN A 33 19.30 -25.71 -7.04
CA GLN A 33 19.84 -25.63 -5.68
C GLN A 33 20.45 -24.26 -5.41
N HIS A 34 19.71 -23.41 -4.71
CA HIS A 34 20.09 -22.03 -4.39
C HIS A 34 20.46 -21.83 -2.92
N VAL A 35 19.99 -22.71 -2.03
CA VAL A 35 20.29 -22.62 -0.60
C VAL A 35 21.76 -22.95 -0.32
N ARG A 36 22.38 -22.16 0.56
CA ARG A 36 23.69 -22.43 1.14
C ARG A 36 23.56 -22.46 2.65
N ALA A 37 24.34 -23.30 3.30
CA ALA A 37 24.41 -23.33 4.76
C ALA A 37 25.84 -23.19 5.24
N THR A 38 26.01 -22.49 6.37
CA THR A 38 27.23 -22.55 7.19
C THR A 38 26.83 -23.00 8.58
N ALA A 39 27.57 -23.97 9.13
CA ALA A 39 27.27 -24.55 10.42
C ALA A 39 28.48 -24.46 11.35
N GLN A 40 28.22 -24.29 12.64
CA GLN A 40 29.21 -24.37 13.70
C GLN A 40 28.63 -25.18 14.86
N HIS A 41 29.47 -25.98 15.50
CA HIS A 41 29.15 -26.69 16.72
C HIS A 41 30.07 -26.22 17.84
N ALA A 42 29.50 -25.72 18.93
CA ALA A 42 30.22 -25.28 20.11
C ALA A 42 29.34 -25.46 21.35
N ASP A 43 29.95 -25.83 22.48
CA ASP A 43 29.27 -25.97 23.78
C ASP A 43 28.00 -26.84 23.76
N GLY A 44 28.03 -27.92 22.96
CA GLY A 44 26.89 -28.84 22.81
C GLY A 44 25.71 -28.28 22.00
N GLN A 45 25.94 -27.21 21.22
CA GLN A 45 24.90 -26.58 20.40
C GLN A 45 25.33 -26.45 18.95
N TRP A 46 24.41 -26.80 18.04
CA TRP A 46 24.53 -26.50 16.62
C TRP A 46 23.96 -25.11 16.32
N LYS A 47 24.71 -24.33 15.55
CA LYS A 47 24.25 -23.08 14.93
C LYS A 47 24.38 -23.23 13.43
N VAL A 48 23.24 -23.18 12.73
CA VAL A 48 23.18 -23.32 11.28
C VAL A 48 22.57 -22.06 10.68
N LEU A 49 23.30 -21.43 9.76
CA LEU A 49 22.84 -20.28 9.01
C LEU A 49 22.51 -20.73 7.58
N PHE A 50 21.24 -20.63 7.19
CA PHE A 50 20.80 -20.80 5.81
C PHE A 50 20.77 -19.45 5.09
N VAL A 51 21.27 -19.42 3.86
CA VAL A 51 21.25 -18.24 2.98
C VAL A 51 20.72 -18.67 1.62
N ARG A 52 19.70 -17.96 1.13
CA ARG A 52 19.08 -18.18 -0.18
C ARG A 52 18.60 -16.83 -0.73
N PRO A 53 18.65 -16.60 -2.06
CA PRO A 53 17.91 -15.50 -2.68
C PRO A 53 16.42 -15.49 -2.29
N LEU A 54 15.84 -14.29 -2.16
CA LEU A 54 14.41 -14.16 -1.88
C LEU A 54 13.56 -14.66 -3.05
N ASP A 55 14.02 -14.42 -4.27
CA ASP A 55 13.44 -14.92 -5.50
C ASP A 55 14.54 -15.67 -6.28
N THR A 56 14.26 -16.93 -6.60
CA THR A 56 15.14 -17.81 -7.37
C THR A 56 14.79 -17.87 -8.85
N GLY A 57 13.61 -17.34 -9.25
CA GLY A 57 13.13 -17.38 -10.62
C GLY A 57 12.60 -18.75 -11.10
N GLY A 58 12.67 -19.78 -10.26
CA GLY A 58 12.13 -21.11 -10.56
C GLY A 58 10.60 -21.12 -10.47
N ALA A 59 9.92 -21.64 -11.50
CA ALA A 59 8.45 -21.63 -11.57
C ALA A 59 7.77 -22.41 -10.44
N GLU A 60 8.44 -23.48 -9.98
CA GLU A 60 7.94 -24.34 -8.90
C GLU A 60 8.43 -23.89 -7.53
N ASP A 61 9.24 -22.83 -7.44
CA ASP A 61 10.07 -22.51 -6.30
C ASP A 61 9.46 -21.41 -5.41
N LEU A 62 9.72 -21.45 -4.10
CA LEU A 62 9.12 -20.48 -3.18
C LEU A 62 9.79 -19.11 -3.30
N ALA A 63 9.03 -18.10 -3.73
CA ALA A 63 9.44 -16.70 -3.65
C ALA A 63 9.07 -16.10 -2.28
N LEU A 64 10.04 -15.52 -1.60
CA LEU A 64 9.88 -14.82 -0.33
C LEU A 64 9.64 -13.32 -0.59
N THR A 65 8.40 -12.98 -0.90
CA THR A 65 7.99 -11.61 -1.21
C THR A 65 7.82 -10.77 0.06
N ALA A 66 8.35 -9.55 0.06
CA ALA A 66 8.18 -8.63 1.16
C ALA A 66 6.69 -8.35 1.46
N GLY A 67 6.33 -8.22 2.74
CA GLY A 67 4.96 -7.99 3.20
C GLY A 67 4.04 -9.20 3.17
N GLN A 68 4.45 -10.33 2.58
CA GLN A 68 3.71 -11.58 2.63
C GLN A 68 4.09 -12.39 3.86
N ALA A 69 3.10 -13.00 4.51
CA ALA A 69 3.33 -13.93 5.62
C ALA A 69 3.54 -15.34 5.07
N VAL A 70 4.75 -15.87 5.23
CA VAL A 70 5.13 -17.20 4.78
C VAL A 70 5.12 -18.16 5.97
N PRO A 71 4.24 -19.18 6.00
CA PRO A 71 4.25 -20.19 7.05
C PRO A 71 5.56 -20.98 7.03
N MET A 72 6.19 -21.14 8.19
CA MET A 72 7.43 -21.90 8.35
C MET A 72 7.39 -22.77 9.61
N ALA A 73 8.06 -23.91 9.57
CA ALA A 73 8.28 -24.79 10.71
C ALA A 73 9.70 -25.38 10.62
N PHE A 74 10.21 -25.87 11.73
CA PHE A 74 11.53 -26.46 11.83
C PHE A 74 11.42 -27.93 12.23
N GLN A 75 12.29 -28.75 11.65
CA GLN A 75 12.51 -30.13 12.07
C GLN A 75 13.98 -30.30 12.45
N ALA A 76 14.23 -30.98 13.56
CA ALA A 76 15.56 -31.29 14.04
C ALA A 76 15.69 -32.79 14.33
N TRP A 77 16.88 -33.33 14.07
CA TRP A 77 17.25 -34.72 14.31
C TRP A 77 18.44 -34.77 15.24
N ASP A 78 18.34 -35.59 16.29
CA ASP A 78 19.49 -36.01 17.09
C ASP A 78 20.04 -37.34 16.57
N GLY A 79 21.15 -37.26 15.82
CA GLY A 79 21.82 -38.43 15.27
C GLY A 79 22.37 -39.39 16.32
N ASP A 80 22.76 -38.90 17.50
CA ASP A 80 23.24 -39.76 18.60
C ASP A 80 22.08 -40.57 19.21
N ASN A 81 20.86 -40.04 19.13
CA ASN A 81 19.62 -40.74 19.48
C ASN A 81 19.06 -41.61 18.33
N GLY A 82 19.78 -41.71 17.22
CA GLY A 82 19.38 -42.49 16.03
C GLY A 82 18.23 -41.86 15.23
N GLU A 83 17.93 -40.59 15.45
CA GLU A 83 16.84 -39.89 14.75
C GLU A 83 17.21 -39.60 13.29
N SER A 84 16.30 -39.91 12.38
CA SER A 84 16.45 -39.63 10.95
C SER A 84 15.09 -39.66 10.24
N GLY A 85 15.04 -39.08 9.04
CA GLY A 85 13.83 -39.09 8.22
C GLY A 85 12.63 -38.47 8.95
N SER A 86 11.58 -39.25 9.19
CA SER A 86 10.39 -38.78 9.90
C SER A 86 10.48 -38.82 11.43
N GLN A 87 11.54 -39.39 11.98
CA GLN A 87 11.75 -39.48 13.44
C GLN A 87 12.60 -38.31 13.88
N GLY A 88 12.02 -37.34 14.58
CA GLY A 88 12.73 -36.16 15.08
C GLY A 88 11.76 -35.18 15.74
N ALA A 89 12.31 -34.09 16.26
CA ALA A 89 11.51 -33.01 16.85
C ALA A 89 10.98 -32.06 15.75
N VAL A 90 9.73 -31.62 15.87
CA VAL A 90 9.11 -30.63 14.97
C VAL A 90 8.57 -29.47 15.78
N SER A 91 8.79 -28.25 15.31
CA SER A 91 8.26 -27.04 15.94
C SER A 91 6.77 -26.83 15.66
N THR A 92 6.16 -25.87 16.35
CA THR A 92 4.91 -25.26 15.87
C THR A 92 5.14 -24.48 14.58
N TRP A 93 4.06 -24.03 13.92
CA TRP A 93 4.12 -23.11 12.79
C TRP A 93 4.39 -21.68 13.25
N TYR A 94 5.30 -21.02 12.54
CA TYR A 94 5.60 -19.60 12.62
C TYR A 94 5.27 -18.91 11.30
N PHE A 95 5.19 -17.59 11.30
CA PHE A 95 5.07 -16.80 10.08
C PHE A 95 6.30 -15.92 9.89
N LEU A 96 7.01 -16.13 8.79
CA LEU A 96 8.05 -15.23 8.33
C LEU A 96 7.41 -14.06 7.58
N VAL A 97 7.61 -12.84 8.06
CA VAL A 97 7.15 -11.62 7.39
C VAL A 97 8.36 -10.73 7.14
N LEU A 98 8.68 -10.53 5.87
CA LEU A 98 9.75 -9.61 5.46
C LEU A 98 9.22 -8.18 5.46
N GLY A 99 9.95 -7.25 6.06
CA GLY A 99 9.57 -5.85 6.15
C GLY A 99 9.37 -5.22 4.76
N GLN A 100 8.31 -4.42 4.62
CA GLN A 100 8.06 -3.62 3.42
C GLN A 100 8.83 -2.29 3.52
N PRO A 101 9.52 -1.84 2.45
CA PRO A 101 10.07 -0.49 2.43
C PRO A 101 8.93 0.52 2.55
N THR A 102 9.04 1.46 3.49
CA THR A 102 8.02 2.49 3.66
C THR A 102 8.01 3.43 2.45
N PRO A 103 6.87 3.62 1.76
CA PRO A 103 6.81 4.48 0.58
C PRO A 103 7.25 5.92 0.88
N VAL A 104 8.02 6.54 -0.01
CA VAL A 104 8.52 7.92 0.16
C VAL A 104 7.39 8.93 0.38
N ALA A 105 6.22 8.67 -0.22
CA ALA A 105 5.02 9.49 -0.05
C ALA A 105 4.60 9.64 1.43
N VAL A 106 4.84 8.63 2.27
CA VAL A 106 4.54 8.68 3.71
C VAL A 106 5.34 9.79 4.40
N TYR A 107 6.58 10.04 3.96
CA TYR A 107 7.44 11.09 4.52
C TYR A 107 7.16 12.47 3.90
N VAL A 108 6.73 12.53 2.64
CA VAL A 108 6.57 13.80 1.89
C VAL A 108 5.15 14.38 1.97
N ALA A 109 4.12 13.54 2.11
CA ALA A 109 2.73 14.01 2.11
C ALA A 109 2.42 15.00 3.24
N PRO A 110 2.84 14.77 4.51
CA PRO A 110 2.56 15.72 5.59
C PRO A 110 3.12 17.14 5.38
N PRO A 111 4.43 17.34 5.05
CA PRO A 111 4.95 18.69 4.83
C PRO A 111 4.33 19.37 3.60
N VAL A 112 4.02 18.61 2.53
CA VAL A 112 3.32 19.17 1.36
C VAL A 112 1.92 19.64 1.72
N ALA A 113 1.16 18.84 2.47
CA ALA A 113 -0.18 19.22 2.92
C ALA A 113 -0.15 20.49 3.80
N LEU A 114 0.82 20.60 4.70
CA LEU A 114 1.02 21.80 5.52
C LEU A 114 1.35 23.03 4.65
N ALA A 115 2.26 22.90 3.69
CA ALA A 115 2.64 23.99 2.80
C ALA A 115 1.45 24.48 1.94
N LEU A 116 0.66 23.55 1.40
CA LEU A 116 -0.54 23.87 0.62
C LEU A 116 -1.60 24.56 1.50
N THR A 117 -1.79 24.08 2.73
CA THR A 117 -2.74 24.67 3.69
C THR A 117 -2.33 26.10 4.05
N LEU A 118 -1.04 26.31 4.33
CA LEU A 118 -0.48 27.63 4.63
C LEU A 118 -0.63 28.58 3.43
N LEU A 119 -0.25 28.12 2.24
CA LEU A 119 -0.36 28.91 1.00
C LEU A 119 -1.82 29.32 0.76
N PHE A 120 -2.76 28.39 0.90
CA PHE A 120 -4.18 28.69 0.74
C PHE A 120 -4.65 29.74 1.75
N GLY A 121 -4.29 29.59 3.04
CA GLY A 121 -4.58 30.58 4.07
C GLY A 121 -4.07 31.98 3.73
N LEU A 122 -2.82 32.09 3.27
CA LEU A 122 -2.22 33.36 2.85
C LEU A 122 -2.93 33.97 1.64
N LEU A 123 -3.35 33.16 0.67
CA LEU A 123 -4.11 33.65 -0.50
C LEU A 123 -5.48 34.20 -0.09
N VAL A 124 -6.17 33.55 0.85
CA VAL A 124 -7.46 34.02 1.38
C VAL A 124 -7.30 35.35 2.12
N VAL A 125 -6.28 35.48 3.00
CA VAL A 125 -5.98 36.72 3.70
C VAL A 125 -5.65 37.85 2.72
N ARG A 126 -4.80 37.57 1.72
CA ARG A 126 -4.45 38.54 0.68
C ARG A 126 -5.68 39.00 -0.09
N GLN A 127 -6.57 38.10 -0.48
CA GLN A 127 -7.81 38.49 -1.17
C GLN A 127 -8.74 39.33 -0.29
N ALA A 128 -8.84 39.01 1.00
CA ALA A 128 -9.63 39.79 1.95
C ALA A 128 -9.09 41.22 2.11
N GLN A 129 -7.77 41.38 2.23
CA GLN A 129 -7.10 42.69 2.34
C GLN A 129 -7.16 43.51 1.05
N VAL A 130 -6.98 42.88 -0.12
CA VAL A 130 -7.14 43.57 -1.41
C VAL A 130 -8.60 43.97 -1.64
N GLY A 131 -9.56 43.20 -1.13
CA GLY A 131 -10.98 43.55 -1.15
C GLY A 131 -11.37 44.71 -0.22
N SER A 132 -10.62 44.94 0.86
CA SER A 132 -10.85 46.06 1.79
C SER A 132 -10.13 47.35 1.41
N GLY A 133 -9.17 47.29 0.47
CA GLY A 133 -8.42 48.44 -0.06
C GLY A 133 -9.14 49.21 -1.17
N MET A 134 -9.91 50.23 -0.77
CA MET A 134 -10.05 51.54 -1.44
C MET A 134 -9.98 51.61 -2.98
N TRP A 135 -11.09 51.30 -3.66
CA TRP A 135 -11.44 51.93 -4.95
C TRP A 135 -12.90 52.38 -4.91
N ARG A 136 -13.12 53.69 -4.90
CA ARG A 136 -14.45 54.31 -5.04
C ARG A 136 -14.80 54.28 -6.54
N GLU A 137 -15.25 53.12 -7.04
CA GLU A 137 -15.77 53.00 -8.41
C GLU A 137 -17.14 53.75 -8.50
N PRO A 138 -17.36 54.67 -9.46
CA PRO A 138 -18.54 55.54 -9.46
C PRO A 138 -19.87 54.89 -9.84
N ASP A 139 -19.89 53.61 -10.24
CA ASP A 139 -21.12 52.97 -10.73
C ASP A 139 -21.50 51.72 -9.91
N ALA A 140 -22.58 51.85 -9.12
CA ALA A 140 -23.14 50.78 -8.30
C ALA A 140 -23.68 49.61 -9.14
N ALA A 141 -24.15 49.87 -10.37
CA ALA A 141 -24.68 48.84 -11.26
C ALA A 141 -23.56 47.97 -11.86
N ALA A 142 -22.42 48.58 -12.21
CA ALA A 142 -21.23 47.88 -12.65
C ALA A 142 -20.65 46.97 -11.53
N ARG A 143 -20.65 47.45 -10.27
CA ARG A 143 -20.27 46.63 -9.09
C ARG A 143 -21.19 45.44 -8.90
N ALA A 144 -22.51 45.64 -8.95
CA ALA A 144 -23.48 44.55 -8.78
C ALA A 144 -23.29 43.45 -9.84
N LYS A 145 -23.08 43.82 -11.11
CA LYS A 145 -22.80 42.88 -12.19
C LYS A 145 -21.47 42.13 -12.01
N ARG A 146 -20.39 42.83 -11.65
CA ARG A 146 -19.07 42.19 -11.40
C ARG A 146 -19.10 41.27 -10.19
N ALA A 147 -19.77 41.67 -9.11
CA ALA A 147 -19.93 40.86 -7.90
C ALA A 147 -20.80 39.61 -8.15
N ALA A 148 -21.91 39.74 -8.88
CA ALA A 148 -22.74 38.62 -9.29
C ALA A 148 -21.96 37.64 -10.18
N LYS A 149 -21.19 38.17 -11.14
CA LYS A 149 -20.32 37.36 -12.01
C LYS A 149 -19.22 36.63 -11.21
N ARG A 150 -18.53 37.30 -10.26
CA ARG A 150 -17.55 36.63 -9.36
C ARG A 150 -18.19 35.53 -8.52
N LYS A 151 -19.38 35.76 -7.95
CA LYS A 151 -20.11 34.74 -7.16
C LYS A 151 -20.49 33.53 -8.01
N GLN A 152 -20.94 33.76 -9.26
CA GLN A 152 -21.22 32.70 -10.22
C GLN A 152 -19.96 31.87 -10.55
N TRP A 153 -18.84 32.53 -10.87
CA TRP A 153 -17.58 31.82 -11.15
C TRP A 153 -17.04 31.08 -9.92
N ALA A 154 -17.23 31.62 -8.72
CA ALA A 154 -16.85 30.94 -7.48
C ALA A 154 -17.68 29.68 -7.25
N GLY A 155 -19.00 29.73 -7.42
CA GLY A 155 -19.88 28.56 -7.29
C GLY A 155 -19.58 27.47 -8.32
N ILE A 156 -19.31 27.87 -9.58
CA ILE A 156 -18.88 26.94 -10.63
C ILE A 156 -17.51 26.31 -10.28
N GLY A 157 -16.54 27.11 -9.83
CA GLY A 157 -15.22 26.62 -9.45
C GLY A 157 -15.28 25.62 -8.30
N VAL A 158 -16.08 25.89 -7.26
CA VAL A 158 -16.30 24.96 -6.15
C VAL A 158 -16.92 23.65 -6.64
N GLY A 159 -17.93 23.71 -7.52
CA GLY A 159 -18.55 22.53 -8.10
C GLY A 159 -17.57 21.66 -8.90
N VAL A 160 -16.71 22.28 -9.71
CA VAL A 160 -15.66 21.57 -10.48
C VAL A 160 -14.64 20.90 -9.56
N ILE A 161 -14.23 21.56 -8.47
CA ILE A 161 -13.29 20.98 -7.50
C ILE A 161 -13.89 19.73 -6.84
N TRP A 162 -15.15 19.80 -6.37
CA TRP A 162 -15.82 18.65 -5.76
C TRP A 162 -15.99 17.49 -6.74
N LEU A 163 -16.29 17.76 -8.01
CA LEU A 163 -16.35 16.72 -9.05
C LEU A 163 -14.96 16.12 -9.35
N GLY A 164 -13.90 16.92 -9.33
CA GLY A 164 -12.53 16.42 -9.46
C GLY A 164 -12.15 15.50 -8.30
N MET A 165 -12.51 15.86 -7.06
CA MET A 165 -12.32 15.00 -5.89
C MET A 165 -13.16 13.73 -5.97
N ALA A 166 -14.42 13.83 -6.42
CA ALA A 166 -15.28 12.67 -6.64
C ALA A 166 -14.66 11.68 -7.62
N PHE A 167 -14.11 12.19 -8.74
CA PHE A 167 -13.38 11.37 -9.71
C PHE A 167 -12.18 10.68 -9.07
N GLY A 168 -11.37 11.41 -8.29
CA GLY A 168 -10.24 10.82 -7.54
C GLY A 168 -10.68 9.73 -6.56
N SER A 169 -11.81 9.91 -5.86
CA SER A 169 -12.37 8.88 -4.99
C SER A 169 -12.83 7.64 -5.76
N TYR A 170 -13.44 7.79 -6.94
CA TYR A 170 -13.80 6.64 -7.76
C TYR A 170 -12.57 5.87 -8.28
N GLN A 171 -11.49 6.57 -8.63
CA GLN A 171 -10.23 5.90 -9.03
C GLN A 171 -9.62 5.12 -7.86
N ASN A 172 -9.61 5.67 -6.65
CA ASN A 172 -9.16 4.96 -5.45
C ASN A 172 -10.07 3.78 -5.07
N SER A 173 -11.38 3.92 -5.25
CA SER A 173 -12.31 2.80 -5.06
C SER A 173 -11.97 1.64 -5.98
N ARG A 174 -11.77 1.91 -7.28
CA ARG A 174 -11.40 0.89 -8.27
C ARG A 174 -10.10 0.16 -7.89
N ALA A 175 -9.07 0.91 -7.50
CA ALA A 175 -7.82 0.34 -7.03
C ALA A 175 -7.99 -0.57 -5.79
N GLY A 176 -8.86 -0.19 -4.85
CA GLY A 176 -9.20 -1.02 -3.69
C GLY A 176 -9.82 -2.36 -4.08
N TRP A 177 -10.78 -2.35 -5.03
CA TRP A 177 -11.38 -3.58 -5.55
C TRP A 177 -10.40 -4.45 -6.32
N GLU A 178 -9.57 -3.86 -7.18
CA GLU A 178 -8.54 -4.56 -7.96
C GLU A 178 -7.47 -5.21 -7.08
N ALA A 179 -7.16 -4.61 -5.93
CA ALA A 179 -6.23 -5.14 -4.94
C ALA A 179 -6.86 -6.15 -3.96
N GLY A 180 -8.16 -6.48 -4.10
CA GLY A 180 -8.87 -7.41 -3.21
C GLY A 180 -9.32 -6.82 -1.86
N TYR A 181 -9.16 -5.52 -1.65
CA TYR A 181 -9.59 -4.80 -0.44
C TYR A 181 -11.00 -4.20 -0.64
N ALA A 182 -12.02 -5.05 -0.48
CA ALA A 182 -13.42 -4.69 -0.72
C ALA A 182 -13.95 -3.58 0.21
N ASP A 183 -13.45 -3.52 1.44
CA ASP A 183 -13.78 -2.49 2.43
C ASP A 183 -13.27 -1.11 1.99
N LEU A 184 -12.02 -1.04 1.54
CA LEU A 184 -11.41 0.19 1.03
C LEU A 184 -12.12 0.64 -0.25
N GLY A 185 -12.37 -0.30 -1.16
CA GLY A 185 -13.12 -0.06 -2.39
C GLY A 185 -14.53 0.47 -2.14
N PHE A 186 -15.24 -0.10 -1.15
CA PHE A 186 -16.59 0.32 -0.77
C PHE A 186 -16.64 1.74 -0.18
N TRP A 187 -15.79 2.04 0.81
CA TRP A 187 -15.83 3.36 1.47
C TRP A 187 -15.44 4.50 0.52
N TRP A 188 -14.45 4.29 -0.36
CA TRP A 188 -14.10 5.28 -1.37
C TRP A 188 -15.23 5.53 -2.38
N ALA A 189 -16.03 4.51 -2.71
CA ALA A 189 -17.20 4.68 -3.58
C ALA A 189 -18.30 5.55 -2.93
N ILE A 190 -18.55 5.36 -1.63
CA ILE A 190 -19.48 6.20 -0.87
C ILE A 190 -19.01 7.66 -0.85
N ILE A 191 -17.73 7.88 -0.53
CA ILE A 191 -17.14 9.22 -0.53
C ILE A 191 -17.29 9.86 -1.92
N GLY A 192 -16.93 9.14 -2.99
CA GLY A 192 -17.11 9.62 -4.37
C GLY A 192 -18.55 10.04 -4.69
N GLY A 193 -19.54 9.25 -4.25
CA GLY A 193 -20.96 9.56 -4.43
C GLY A 193 -21.38 10.84 -3.71
N LEU A 194 -21.00 11.00 -2.44
CA LEU A 194 -21.33 12.21 -1.66
C LEU A 194 -20.67 13.47 -2.26
N LEU A 195 -19.41 13.37 -2.70
CA LEU A 195 -18.69 14.47 -3.35
C LEU A 195 -19.31 14.84 -4.70
N ALA A 196 -19.76 13.85 -5.47
CA ALA A 196 -20.43 14.09 -6.75
C ALA A 196 -21.76 14.82 -6.56
N ILE A 197 -22.56 14.41 -5.56
CA ILE A 197 -23.82 15.09 -5.20
C ILE A 197 -23.54 16.53 -4.78
N ALA A 198 -22.53 16.76 -3.93
CA ALA A 198 -22.15 18.10 -3.50
C ALA A 198 -21.69 18.98 -4.68
N GLY A 199 -20.86 18.43 -5.58
CA GLY A 199 -20.37 19.13 -6.77
C GLY A 199 -21.48 19.49 -7.75
N LEU A 200 -22.36 18.54 -8.07
CA LEU A 200 -23.54 18.77 -8.91
C LEU A 200 -24.50 19.77 -8.27
N GLY A 201 -24.75 19.65 -6.96
CA GLY A 201 -25.59 20.58 -6.21
C GLY A 201 -25.06 22.02 -6.27
N ALA A 202 -23.74 22.20 -6.12
CA ALA A 202 -23.10 23.50 -6.26
C ALA A 202 -23.24 24.07 -7.69
N LEU A 203 -23.05 23.24 -8.73
CA LEU A 203 -23.20 23.67 -10.13
C LEU A 203 -24.64 24.03 -10.48
N ILE A 204 -25.59 23.15 -10.15
CA ILE A 204 -27.02 23.34 -10.44
C ILE A 204 -27.56 24.52 -9.64
N GLY A 205 -27.23 24.62 -8.34
CA GLY A 205 -27.64 25.74 -7.50
C GLY A 205 -27.11 27.07 -8.03
N THR A 206 -25.85 27.12 -8.46
CA THR A 206 -25.25 28.31 -9.07
C THR A 206 -25.92 28.68 -10.39
N TRP A 207 -26.30 27.69 -11.20
CA TRP A 207 -26.98 27.90 -12.48
C TRP A 207 -28.43 28.39 -12.31
N ILE A 208 -29.17 27.84 -11.34
CA ILE A 208 -30.55 28.25 -11.04
C ILE A 208 -30.57 29.70 -10.54
N HIS A 209 -29.73 30.04 -9.56
CA HIS A 209 -29.68 31.40 -8.99
C HIS A 209 -29.19 32.47 -9.98
N THR A 210 -28.46 32.09 -11.03
CA THR A 210 -27.97 33.04 -12.03
C THR A 210 -28.94 33.25 -13.19
N ARG A 211 -29.88 32.31 -13.41
CA ARG A 211 -30.98 32.48 -14.39
C ARG A 211 -32.12 33.38 -13.88
N THR A 212 -32.40 33.37 -12.58
CA THR A 212 -33.52 34.12 -11.96
C THR A 212 -33.24 35.62 -11.74
N SER A 213 -32.05 36.11 -12.09
CA SER A 213 -31.64 37.53 -11.94
C SER A 213 -31.87 38.39 -13.20
N LYS A 214 -32.63 37.91 -14.19
CA LYS A 214 -33.10 38.74 -15.33
C LYS A 214 -34.54 39.14 -15.10
#